data_AF-A0A1A2XJL7-F1
#
_entry.id   AF-A0A1A2XJL7-F1
#
_cell.length_a   1.000
_cell.length_b   1.000
_cell.length_c   1.000
_cell.angle_alpha   90.00
_cell.angle_beta   90.00
_cell.angle_gamma   90.00
#
_symmetry.space_group_name_H-M   'P 1'
#
loop_
_entity.id
_entity.type
_entity.pdbx_description
1 polymer ?
#
loop_
_entity_poly.entity_id
_entity_poly.type
_entity_poly.pdbx_seq_one_letter_code
_entity_poly.pdbx_strand_id
1 'polypeptide(L)'
;MAPPGDPYRHFDQDRKTAGKPGRPEEAIADWLKAPGRDVSVRSVDARNAGIQGPGWTIPDGVIDAAGVTVEFKTIETPSIRAIRDSVAQLGRQSPYGVLDLRKAVGVSRDLARSALVREVGTSGLRLAQIVVVLGDDEHLEWRNE
;
A
#
# COMPACT_ATOMS: atom_id res chain seq x y z
N MET A 1 10.67 10.16 -19.30
CA MET A 1 10.16 11.23 -18.41
C MET A 1 8.66 11.18 -18.54
N ALA A 2 7.96 10.79 -17.48
CA ALA A 2 6.49 10.71 -17.48
C ALA A 2 5.84 12.00 -18.01
N PRO A 3 4.76 11.91 -18.82
CA PRO A 3 4.08 13.06 -19.40
C PRO A 3 3.44 13.97 -18.34
N PRO A 4 3.20 15.25 -18.65
CA PRO A 4 2.42 16.15 -17.79
C PRO A 4 1.00 15.61 -17.61
N GLY A 5 0.58 15.36 -16.36
CA GLY A 5 -0.70 14.72 -16.03
C GLY A 5 -0.61 13.24 -15.70
N ASP A 6 0.58 12.62 -15.82
CA ASP A 6 0.81 11.27 -15.31
C ASP A 6 0.69 11.26 -13.77
N PRO A 7 -0.25 10.51 -13.17
CA PRO A 7 -0.42 10.44 -11.72
C PRO A 7 0.82 9.90 -10.98
N TYR A 8 1.77 9.31 -11.73
CA TYR A 8 2.98 8.65 -11.24
C TYR A 8 4.25 9.43 -11.57
N ARG A 9 4.13 10.61 -12.21
CA ARG A 9 5.26 11.49 -12.51
C ARG A 9 6.15 11.76 -11.29
N HIS A 10 5.59 11.72 -10.09
CA HIS A 10 6.29 11.96 -8.83
C HIS A 10 7.03 10.71 -8.31
N PHE A 11 6.52 9.49 -8.50
CA PHE A 11 7.30 8.27 -8.25
C PHE A 11 8.54 8.22 -9.19
N ASP A 12 8.34 8.65 -10.43
CA ASP A 12 9.37 8.73 -11.47
C ASP A 12 10.41 9.86 -11.23
N GLN A 13 10.04 10.93 -10.52
CA GLN A 13 10.97 12.01 -10.12
C GLN A 13 11.91 11.59 -8.98
N ASP A 14 11.39 10.83 -8.02
CA ASP A 14 12.15 10.22 -6.94
C ASP A 14 13.18 9.19 -7.44
N ARG A 15 12.87 8.54 -8.58
CA ARG A 15 13.77 7.63 -9.31
C ARG A 15 15.00 8.34 -9.88
N LYS A 16 14.91 9.64 -10.22
CA LYS A 16 16.06 10.43 -10.71
C LYS A 16 17.00 10.87 -9.59
N THR A 17 16.54 10.92 -8.34
CA THR A 17 17.35 11.32 -7.19
C THR A 17 18.07 10.14 -6.52
N ALA A 18 17.68 8.90 -6.81
CA ALA A 18 18.35 7.69 -6.32
C ALA A 18 18.39 6.62 -7.42
N GLY A 19 19.55 6.38 -8.01
CA GLY A 19 19.79 5.35 -9.02
C GLY A 19 19.67 3.91 -8.49
N LYS A 20 18.48 3.52 -8.02
CA LYS A 20 18.13 2.17 -7.53
C LYS A 20 17.02 1.56 -8.39
N PRO A 21 16.96 0.21 -8.49
CA PRO A 21 15.88 -0.51 -9.18
C PRO A 21 14.50 -0.11 -8.61
N GLY A 22 13.46 -0.18 -9.46
CA GLY A 22 12.10 0.29 -9.15
C GLY A 22 11.62 -0.15 -7.77
N ARG A 23 11.09 0.81 -7.00
CA ARG A 23 10.77 0.58 -5.59
C ARG A 23 9.56 -0.37 -5.47
N PRO A 24 9.44 -1.19 -4.42
CA PRO A 24 8.28 -2.06 -4.20
C PRO A 24 6.92 -1.34 -4.31
N GLU A 25 6.88 -0.07 -3.94
CA GLU A 25 5.71 0.81 -4.00
C GLU A 25 5.26 1.10 -5.44
N GLU A 26 6.17 1.17 -6.41
CA GLU A 26 5.84 1.32 -7.84
C GLU A 26 5.16 0.05 -8.36
N ALA A 27 5.67 -1.12 -8.00
CA ALA A 27 5.09 -2.40 -8.40
C ALA A 27 3.69 -2.64 -7.79
N ILE A 28 3.38 -2.00 -6.67
CA ILE A 28 2.05 -2.00 -6.05
C ILE A 28 1.14 -1.01 -6.79
N ALA A 29 1.63 0.21 -7.03
CA ALA A 29 0.89 1.22 -7.77
C ALA A 29 0.52 0.74 -9.19
N ASP A 30 1.43 0.06 -9.88
CA ASP A 30 1.18 -0.52 -11.20
C ASP A 30 0.16 -1.67 -11.15
N TRP A 31 0.21 -2.50 -10.11
CA TRP A 31 -0.77 -3.56 -9.91
C TRP A 31 -2.18 -3.01 -9.69
N LEU A 32 -2.32 -1.92 -8.93
CA LEU A 32 -3.62 -1.29 -8.67
C LEU A 32 -4.28 -0.72 -9.93
N LYS A 33 -3.51 -0.39 -10.98
CA LYS A 33 -4.03 0.13 -12.26
C LYS A 33 -4.47 -0.93 -13.25
N ALA A 34 -4.08 -2.19 -13.03
CA ALA A 34 -4.28 -3.22 -14.02
C ALA A 34 -5.77 -3.32 -14.39
N PRO A 35 -6.12 -3.55 -15.67
CA PRO A 35 -7.52 -3.67 -16.08
C PRO A 35 -8.28 -4.67 -15.20
N GLY A 36 -9.46 -4.29 -14.71
CA GLY A 36 -10.24 -5.11 -13.77
C GLY A 36 -9.95 -4.83 -12.29
N ARG A 37 -9.18 -3.78 -11.98
CA ARG A 37 -9.02 -3.22 -10.62
C ARG A 37 -9.73 -1.86 -10.55
N ASP A 38 -10.62 -1.68 -9.59
CA ASP A 38 -11.42 -0.44 -9.43
C ASP A 38 -10.71 0.65 -8.60
N VAL A 39 -9.39 0.53 -8.35
CA VAL A 39 -8.66 1.42 -7.44
C VAL A 39 -7.54 2.16 -8.18
N SER A 40 -7.78 3.44 -8.50
CA SER A 40 -6.74 4.35 -9.02
C SER A 40 -6.03 5.07 -7.87
N VAL A 41 -4.71 4.93 -7.76
CA VAL A 41 -3.89 5.59 -6.72
C VAL A 41 -2.86 6.50 -7.35
N ARG A 42 -2.69 7.73 -6.87
CA ARG A 42 -1.60 8.64 -7.25
C ARG A 42 -0.60 8.85 -6.11
N SER A 43 0.63 9.24 -6.44
CA SER A 43 1.63 9.63 -5.44
C SER A 43 1.23 10.94 -4.73
N VAL A 44 1.68 11.12 -3.49
CA VAL A 44 1.62 12.41 -2.79
C VAL A 44 2.98 13.09 -2.83
N ASP A 45 3.10 14.17 -3.58
CA ASP A 45 4.27 15.05 -3.48
C ASP A 45 4.17 15.83 -2.16
N ALA A 46 5.06 15.50 -1.21
CA ALA A 46 5.16 16.15 0.09
C ALA A 46 5.23 17.68 0.01
N ARG A 47 5.88 18.22 -1.03
CA ARG A 47 6.04 19.67 -1.21
C ARG A 47 4.77 20.32 -1.74
N ASN A 48 4.02 19.65 -2.61
CA ASN A 48 2.77 20.17 -3.18
C ASN A 48 1.56 19.92 -2.26
N ALA A 49 1.64 18.91 -1.39
CA ALA A 49 0.59 18.60 -0.41
C ALA A 49 0.64 19.52 0.83
N GLY A 50 1.56 20.48 0.89
CA GLY A 50 1.73 21.35 2.05
C GLY A 50 2.24 20.62 3.29
N ILE A 51 2.75 19.40 3.13
CA ILE A 51 3.30 18.58 4.22
C ILE A 51 4.75 19.04 4.45
N GLN A 52 4.91 20.11 5.24
CA GLN A 52 6.21 20.63 5.63
C GLN A 52 6.31 20.72 7.16
N GLY A 53 7.18 19.90 7.74
CA GLY A 53 7.57 20.01 9.15
C GLY A 53 8.14 18.69 9.71
N PRO A 54 9.03 18.75 10.71
CA PRO A 54 9.46 17.56 11.43
C PRO A 54 8.25 16.87 12.10
N GLY A 55 8.10 15.57 11.89
CA GLY A 55 7.03 14.74 12.48
C GLY A 55 5.84 14.47 11.56
N TRP A 56 5.81 15.01 10.34
CA TRP A 56 4.78 14.68 9.36
C TRP A 56 5.17 13.45 8.52
N THR A 57 4.27 12.45 8.46
CA THR A 57 4.42 11.28 7.59
C THR A 57 3.82 11.57 6.22
N ILE A 58 4.61 11.37 5.17
CA ILE A 58 4.14 11.45 3.78
C ILE A 58 3.54 10.07 3.45
N PRO A 59 2.26 10.00 3.05
CA PRO A 59 1.66 8.72 2.68
C PRO A 59 2.24 8.22 1.35
N ASP A 60 2.27 6.90 1.17
CA ASP A 60 2.75 6.29 -0.08
C ASP A 60 1.90 6.67 -1.31
N GLY A 61 0.61 6.94 -1.11
CA GLY A 61 -0.26 7.46 -2.16
C GLY A 61 -1.60 8.02 -1.68
N VAL A 62 -2.44 8.40 -2.64
CA VAL A 62 -3.84 8.80 -2.45
C VAL A 62 -4.72 8.07 -3.47
N ILE A 63 -5.82 7.47 -3.01
CA ILE A 63 -6.83 6.88 -3.88
C ILE A 63 -7.63 8.04 -4.50
N ASP A 64 -7.58 8.19 -5.83
CA ASP A 64 -8.10 9.36 -6.53
C ASP A 64 -9.62 9.54 -6.36
N ALA A 65 -10.38 8.46 -6.50
CA ALA A 65 -11.84 8.50 -6.40
C ALA A 65 -12.36 8.90 -5.01
N ALA A 66 -11.57 8.63 -3.96
CA ALA A 66 -11.96 8.85 -2.58
C ALA A 66 -11.22 10.02 -1.91
N GLY A 67 -10.14 10.52 -2.53
CA GLY A 67 -9.29 11.55 -1.94
C GLY A 67 -8.63 11.14 -0.62
N VAL A 68 -8.53 9.83 -0.35
CA VAL A 68 -8.00 9.28 0.89
C VAL A 68 -6.56 8.82 0.72
N THR A 69 -5.74 9.00 1.74
CA THR A 69 -4.37 8.49 1.77
C THR A 69 -4.35 6.97 1.78
N VAL A 70 -3.31 6.38 1.22
CA VAL A 70 -3.05 4.94 1.27
C VAL A 70 -1.59 4.70 1.61
N GLU A 71 -1.34 3.68 2.44
CA GLU A 71 0.00 3.24 2.81
C GLU A 71 0.27 1.86 2.19
N PHE A 72 1.50 1.63 1.74
CA PHE A 72 1.96 0.40 1.13
C PHE A 72 2.97 -0.30 2.04
N LYS A 73 2.88 -1.62 2.14
CA LYS A 73 3.85 -2.46 2.85
C LYS A 73 4.12 -3.73 2.05
N THR A 74 5.39 -4.01 1.78
CA THR A 74 5.82 -5.28 1.18
C THR A 74 6.38 -6.21 2.24
N ILE A 75 5.93 -7.46 2.22
CA ILE A 75 6.46 -8.51 3.09
C ILE A 75 7.21 -9.51 2.22
N GLU A 76 8.46 -9.75 2.57
CA GLU A 76 9.31 -10.74 1.91
C GLU A 76 9.37 -12.06 2.69
N THR A 77 9.05 -12.04 3.98
CA THR A 77 9.10 -13.23 4.84
C THR A 77 7.71 -13.86 5.01
N PRO A 78 7.49 -15.13 4.66
CA PRO A 78 6.20 -15.81 4.82
C PRO A 78 5.93 -16.14 6.29
N SER A 79 5.49 -15.13 7.05
CA SER A 79 5.26 -15.23 8.49
C SER A 79 3.98 -14.50 8.89
N ILE A 80 3.11 -15.20 9.65
CA ILE A 80 1.91 -14.59 10.27
C ILE A 80 2.30 -13.37 11.09
N ARG A 81 3.42 -13.43 11.82
CA ARG A 81 3.90 -12.30 12.61
C ARG A 81 4.24 -11.10 11.73
N ALA A 82 4.94 -11.31 10.61
CA ALA A 82 5.28 -10.24 9.68
C ALA A 82 4.02 -9.59 9.06
N ILE A 83 2.99 -10.40 8.77
CA ILE A 83 1.68 -9.91 8.28
C ILE A 83 1.02 -9.03 9.34
N ARG A 84 0.92 -9.52 10.58
CA ARG A 84 0.30 -8.78 11.69
C ARG A 84 1.04 -7.48 12.01
N ASP A 85 2.36 -7.54 12.12
CA ASP A 85 3.19 -6.38 12.42
C ASP A 85 3.04 -5.30 11.32
N SER A 86 3.00 -5.72 10.04
CA SER A 86 2.76 -4.80 8.92
C SER A 86 1.35 -4.21 8.92
N VAL A 87 0.30 -5.00 9.22
CA VAL A 87 -1.08 -4.50 9.35
C VAL A 87 -1.19 -3.46 10.47
N ALA A 88 -0.55 -3.71 11.61
CA ALA A 88 -0.48 -2.75 12.71
C ALA A 88 0.23 -1.46 12.32
N GLN A 89 1.30 -1.54 11.53
CA GLN A 89 1.99 -0.37 10.99
C GLN A 89 1.13 0.39 9.97
N LEU A 90 0.45 -0.31 9.06
CA LEU A 90 -0.49 0.29 8.09
C LEU A 90 -1.55 1.11 8.83
N GLY A 91 -2.24 0.49 9.80
CA GLY A 91 -3.35 1.13 10.51
C GLY A 91 -2.97 2.29 11.42
N ARG A 92 -1.68 2.49 11.73
CA ARG A 92 -1.19 3.69 12.42
C ARG A 92 -0.96 4.87 11.48
N GLN A 93 -0.72 4.59 10.21
CA GLN A 93 -0.33 5.60 9.22
C GLN A 93 -1.50 6.02 8.33
N SER A 94 -2.38 5.09 7.97
CA SER A 94 -3.50 5.35 7.09
C SER A 94 -4.70 4.44 7.41
N PRO A 95 -5.95 4.94 7.26
CA PRO A 95 -7.14 4.09 7.29
C PRO A 95 -7.23 3.16 6.07
N TYR A 96 -6.48 3.42 5.00
CA TYR A 96 -6.39 2.55 3.82
C TYR A 96 -4.97 2.01 3.66
N GLY A 97 -4.84 0.72 3.41
CA GLY A 97 -3.53 0.09 3.22
C GLY A 97 -3.50 -0.95 2.11
N VAL A 98 -2.32 -1.13 1.52
CA VAL A 98 -2.02 -2.25 0.62
C VAL A 98 -0.87 -3.07 1.19
N LEU A 99 -1.11 -4.37 1.35
CA LEU A 99 -0.12 -5.32 1.82
C LEU A 99 0.31 -6.23 0.67
N ASP A 100 1.55 -6.08 0.20
CA ASP A 100 2.11 -6.88 -0.88
C ASP A 100 2.84 -8.11 -0.32
N LEU A 101 2.24 -9.27 -0.54
CA LEU A 101 2.75 -10.59 -0.15
C LEU A 101 3.32 -11.37 -1.34
N ARG A 102 3.44 -10.79 -2.54
CA ARG A 102 3.95 -11.49 -3.73
C ARG A 102 5.34 -12.08 -3.52
N LYS A 103 6.14 -11.47 -2.63
CA LYS A 103 7.47 -11.95 -2.24
C LYS A 103 7.46 -12.92 -1.06
N ALA A 104 6.36 -13.00 -0.31
CA ALA A 104 6.19 -13.92 0.83
C ALA A 104 5.68 -15.29 0.34
N VAL A 105 6.52 -15.98 -0.44
CA VAL A 105 6.18 -17.27 -1.07
C VAL A 105 5.72 -18.29 -0.03
N GLY A 106 4.57 -18.92 -0.27
CA GLY A 106 3.97 -19.93 0.62
C GLY A 106 2.89 -19.39 1.58
N VAL A 107 2.60 -18.09 1.57
CA VAL A 107 1.42 -17.56 2.26
C VAL A 107 0.16 -17.82 1.42
N SER A 108 -0.77 -18.61 1.96
CA SER A 108 -2.08 -18.82 1.32
C SER A 108 -3.06 -17.67 1.61
N ARG A 109 -4.09 -17.54 0.76
CA ARG A 109 -5.21 -16.60 0.96
C ARG A 109 -5.83 -16.73 2.35
N ASP A 110 -6.08 -17.96 2.80
CA ASP A 110 -6.71 -18.22 4.10
C ASP A 110 -5.82 -17.83 5.28
N LEU A 111 -4.50 -18.06 5.14
CA LEU A 111 -3.53 -17.65 6.14
C LEU A 111 -3.46 -16.13 6.26
N ALA A 112 -3.38 -15.44 5.12
CA ALA A 112 -3.37 -13.98 5.06
C ALA A 112 -4.67 -13.39 5.64
N ARG A 113 -5.82 -13.93 5.26
CA ARG A 113 -7.13 -13.50 5.78
C ARG A 113 -7.23 -13.71 7.29
N SER A 114 -6.84 -14.87 7.79
CA SER A 114 -6.89 -15.18 9.22
C SER A 114 -5.98 -14.27 10.04
N ALA A 115 -4.78 -13.98 9.53
CA ALA A 115 -3.85 -13.05 10.17
C ALA A 115 -4.40 -11.61 10.20
N LEU A 116 -4.97 -11.16 9.07
CA LEU A 116 -5.57 -9.83 8.91
C LEU A 116 -6.75 -9.63 9.86
N VAL A 117 -7.76 -10.51 9.82
CA VAL A 117 -8.96 -10.41 10.66
C VAL A 117 -8.59 -10.44 12.14
N ARG A 118 -7.67 -11.33 12.52
CA ARG A 118 -7.19 -11.41 13.91
C ARG A 118 -6.50 -10.13 14.35
N GLU A 119 -5.63 -9.56 13.51
CA GLU A 119 -4.95 -8.32 13.87
C GLU A 119 -5.93 -7.18 14.01
N VAL A 120 -6.78 -6.94 13.01
CA VAL A 120 -7.77 -5.85 13.07
C VAL A 120 -8.69 -5.99 14.30
N GLY A 121 -9.17 -7.20 14.59
CA GLY A 121 -10.05 -7.46 15.73
C GLY A 121 -9.37 -7.30 17.10
N THR A 122 -8.04 -7.33 17.18
CA THR A 122 -7.30 -7.25 18.46
C THR A 122 -6.57 -5.93 18.70
N SER A 123 -6.31 -5.17 17.63
CA SER A 123 -5.43 -4.01 17.68
C SER A 123 -6.15 -2.66 17.83
N GLY A 124 -7.49 -2.64 17.74
CA GLY A 124 -8.29 -1.41 17.86
C GLY A 124 -7.99 -0.37 16.78
N LEU A 125 -7.39 -0.80 15.66
CA LEU A 125 -7.02 0.06 14.54
C LEU A 125 -8.27 0.60 13.84
N ARG A 126 -8.23 1.86 13.41
CA ARG A 126 -9.28 2.49 12.60
C ARG A 126 -9.02 2.29 11.11
N LEU A 127 -8.88 1.03 10.71
CA LEU A 127 -8.74 0.67 9.30
C LEU A 127 -10.12 0.68 8.64
N ALA A 128 -10.23 1.35 7.50
CA ALA A 128 -11.42 1.35 6.65
C ALA A 128 -11.33 0.23 5.62
N GLN A 129 -10.15 0.05 5.00
CA GLN A 129 -9.94 -0.97 3.98
C GLN A 129 -8.47 -1.41 3.91
N ILE A 130 -8.26 -2.71 3.71
CA ILE A 130 -6.95 -3.26 3.34
C ILE A 130 -7.09 -4.13 2.10
N VAL A 131 -6.21 -3.91 1.13
CA VAL A 131 -6.03 -4.80 -0.01
C VAL A 131 -4.76 -5.61 0.21
N VAL A 132 -4.88 -6.94 0.22
CA VAL A 132 -3.73 -7.84 0.31
C VAL A 132 -3.48 -8.42 -1.08
N VAL A 133 -2.30 -8.16 -1.64
CA VAL A 133 -1.86 -8.72 -2.93
C VAL A 133 -1.07 -9.98 -2.65
N LEU A 134 -1.52 -11.10 -3.21
CA LEU A 134 -0.90 -12.42 -3.06
C LEU A 134 -0.06 -12.76 -4.31
N GLY A 135 0.61 -13.91 -4.29
CA GLY A 135 1.19 -14.48 -5.51
C GLY A 135 0.13 -14.73 -6.59
N ASP A 136 0.58 -14.89 -7.83
CA ASP A 136 -0.26 -15.23 -8.99
C ASP A 136 -1.39 -14.23 -9.30
N ASP A 137 -1.16 -12.95 -9.01
CA ASP A 137 -2.12 -11.83 -9.18
C ASP A 137 -3.44 -11.98 -8.39
N GLU A 138 -3.49 -12.91 -7.45
CA GLU A 138 -4.61 -13.05 -6.52
C GLU A 138 -4.61 -11.88 -5.52
N HIS A 139 -5.80 -11.53 -5.03
CA HIS A 139 -5.95 -10.55 -3.96
C HIS A 139 -7.11 -10.87 -3.03
N LEU A 140 -7.00 -10.31 -1.83
CA LEU A 140 -8.02 -10.30 -0.81
C LEU A 140 -8.32 -8.85 -0.45
N GLU A 141 -9.59 -8.48 -0.48
CA GLU A 141 -10.05 -7.22 0.09
C GLU A 141 -10.68 -7.47 1.45
N TRP A 142 -10.31 -6.62 2.41
CA TRP A 142 -10.99 -6.50 3.70
C TRP A 142 -11.50 -5.08 3.86
N ARG A 143 -12.75 -4.94 4.32
CA ARG A 143 -13.40 -3.66 4.58
C ARG A 143 -14.02 -3.70 5.97
N ASN A 144 -13.99 -2.57 6.66
CA ASN A 144 -14.72 -2.39 7.91
C ASN A 144 -16.16 -2.01 7.55
N GLU A 145 -17.09 -2.94 7.77
CA GLU A 145 -18.54 -2.73 7.59
C GLU A 145 -19.18 -2.14 8.85
#